data_AF-A0A538PG09-F1
#
_entry.id   AF-A0A538PG09-F1
#
_cell.length_a   1.000
_cell.length_b   1.000
_cell.length_c   1.000
_cell.angle_alpha   90.00
_cell.angle_beta   90.00
_cell.angle_gamma   90.00
#
_symmetry.space_group_name_H-M   'P 1'
#
loop_
_entity.id
_entity.type
_entity.pdbx_description
1 polymer ?
#
loop_
_entity_poly.entity_id
_entity_poly.type
_entity_poly.pdbx_seq_one_letter_code
_entity_poly.pdbx_strand_id
1 'polypeptide(L)'
;RALHDGDRRYDAKALLTRISLAKNAFIGPLDYLPNPADDYDVQTAEIYPRYQDMLRACAAFDFDDLIVEPVRLFERDAEVGRRWAERFRFVMVDEFQDTNAAQLRLVRHLVTGHHNLVVVGDDDQSIYSWRGADPTNILRFVELFPGARVVKLEQNYRSTRTILAAANAVIAHNQHRHGKQLWSQHDQGEPIVHAVAATSEDEARWVAREIARLHGDCRRWSDIAVLYRSNLQAKALEDELRQASVPYVMYGGQQFFERKEVKDVIAYLRSRSTSRTSSRCAA
;
A
#
# COMPACT_ATOMS: atom_id res chain seq x y z
N ARG A 1 3.40 15.90 -21.68
CA ARG A 1 3.84 17.27 -22.05
C ARG A 1 3.91 18.08 -20.77
N ALA A 2 4.98 18.84 -20.54
CA ALA A 2 5.06 19.73 -19.38
C ALA A 2 3.91 20.75 -19.46
N LEU A 3 3.16 20.91 -18.39
CA LEU A 3 2.08 21.89 -18.28
C LEU A 3 2.74 23.21 -17.86
N HIS A 4 2.67 24.21 -18.75
CA HIS A 4 3.29 25.52 -18.56
C HIS A 4 2.25 26.48 -18.00
N ASP A 5 2.51 26.96 -16.79
CA ASP A 5 2.09 28.28 -16.34
C ASP A 5 3.39 29.00 -15.95
N GLY A 6 3.75 30.05 -16.70
CA GLY A 6 4.97 30.88 -16.55
C GLY A 6 6.26 30.16 -16.08
N ASP A 7 7.15 29.77 -17.01
CA ASP A 7 8.53 29.27 -16.79
C ASP A 7 8.76 28.13 -15.77
N ARG A 8 7.75 27.71 -15.01
CA ARG A 8 7.83 26.68 -13.98
C ARG A 8 7.37 25.34 -14.53
N ARG A 9 8.24 24.35 -14.39
CA ARG A 9 7.99 22.97 -14.83
C ARG A 9 7.59 22.13 -13.62
N TYR A 10 6.31 21.82 -13.49
CA TYR A 10 5.82 20.94 -12.43
C TYR A 10 6.17 19.47 -12.70
N ASP A 11 6.50 18.73 -11.65
CA ASP A 11 6.65 17.27 -11.74
C ASP A 11 5.28 16.59 -11.84
N ALA A 12 5.05 15.93 -12.98
CA ALA A 12 3.82 15.19 -13.23
C ALA A 12 3.58 14.06 -12.23
N LYS A 13 4.64 13.43 -11.70
CA LYS A 13 4.48 12.37 -10.69
C LYS A 13 3.93 12.94 -9.39
N ALA A 14 4.47 14.08 -8.94
CA ALA A 14 4.01 14.75 -7.73
C ALA A 14 2.53 15.19 -7.82
N LEU A 15 2.09 15.65 -8.99
CA LEU A 15 0.69 15.98 -9.25
C LEU A 15 -0.21 14.74 -9.25
N LEU A 16 0.20 13.66 -9.93
CA LEU A 16 -0.54 12.39 -9.93
C LEU A 16 -0.67 11.78 -8.53
N THR A 17 0.38 11.87 -7.71
CA THR A 17 0.31 11.43 -6.31
C THR A 17 -0.76 12.19 -5.53
N ARG A 18 -0.87 13.51 -5.72
CA ARG A 18 -1.91 14.32 -5.05
C ARG A 18 -3.32 13.95 -5.52
N ILE A 19 -3.50 13.75 -6.83
CA ILE A 19 -4.76 13.23 -7.40
C ILE A 19 -5.12 11.88 -6.78
N SER A 20 -4.14 10.97 -6.67
CA SER A 20 -4.34 9.65 -6.07
C SER A 20 -4.74 9.74 -4.60
N LEU A 21 -4.07 10.58 -3.81
CA LEU A 21 -4.44 10.83 -2.41
C LEU A 21 -5.84 11.43 -2.29
N ALA A 22 -6.22 12.35 -3.17
CA ALA A 22 -7.59 12.90 -3.22
C ALA A 22 -8.63 11.80 -3.50
N LYS A 23 -8.39 10.95 -4.50
CA LYS A 23 -9.26 9.80 -4.81
C LYS A 23 -9.37 8.82 -3.64
N ASN A 24 -8.27 8.51 -2.97
CA ASN A 24 -8.25 7.63 -1.80
C ASN A 24 -8.98 8.23 -0.59
N ALA A 25 -8.96 9.56 -0.44
CA ALA A 25 -9.79 10.31 0.49
C ALA A 25 -11.26 10.44 0.03
N PHE A 26 -11.61 9.89 -1.14
CA PHE A 26 -12.91 10.00 -1.80
C PHE A 26 -13.33 11.44 -2.14
N ILE A 27 -12.36 12.31 -2.42
CA ILE A 27 -12.56 13.70 -2.82
C ILE A 27 -12.70 13.76 -4.34
N GLY A 28 -13.80 14.36 -4.83
CA GLY A 28 -14.04 14.55 -6.26
C GLY A 28 -13.18 15.64 -6.87
N PRO A 29 -13.03 15.67 -8.21
CA PRO A 29 -12.21 16.66 -8.90
C PRO A 29 -12.67 18.11 -8.68
N LEU A 30 -13.98 18.33 -8.48
CA LEU A 30 -14.54 19.66 -8.21
C LEU A 30 -14.60 19.99 -6.71
N ASP A 31 -14.43 18.98 -5.84
CA ASP A 31 -14.46 19.13 -4.39
C ASP A 31 -13.05 19.28 -3.79
N TYR A 32 -12.01 19.20 -4.64
CA TYR A 32 -10.63 19.35 -4.22
C TYR A 32 -10.34 20.80 -3.83
N LEU A 33 -10.13 21.03 -2.53
CA LEU A 33 -9.80 22.33 -1.98
C LEU A 33 -8.27 22.47 -1.87
N PRO A 34 -7.62 23.30 -2.70
CA PRO A 34 -6.17 23.44 -2.64
C PRO A 34 -5.74 24.26 -1.42
N ASN A 35 -4.58 23.91 -0.85
CA ASN A 35 -3.87 24.81 0.04
C ASN A 35 -3.22 25.94 -0.78
N PRO A 36 -3.61 27.23 -0.62
CA PRO A 36 -3.06 28.33 -1.41
C PRO A 36 -1.55 28.56 -1.20
N ALA A 37 -0.98 28.01 -0.12
CA ALA A 37 0.44 28.12 0.18
C ALA A 37 1.30 27.03 -0.52
N ASP A 38 0.69 26.01 -1.14
CA ASP A 38 1.40 24.98 -1.91
C ASP A 38 1.04 25.10 -3.40
N ASP A 39 2.01 25.58 -4.20
CA ASP A 39 1.88 25.71 -5.65
C ASP A 39 1.44 24.39 -6.32
N TYR A 40 1.90 23.24 -5.83
CA TYR A 40 1.49 21.95 -6.39
C TYR A 40 0.03 21.61 -6.10
N ASP A 41 -0.52 22.02 -4.95
CA ASP A 41 -1.92 21.80 -4.63
C ASP A 41 -2.83 22.68 -5.48
N VAL A 42 -2.47 23.96 -5.64
CA VAL A 42 -3.20 24.90 -6.51
C VAL A 42 -3.26 24.37 -7.94
N GLN A 43 -2.13 23.93 -8.47
CA GLN A 43 -2.08 23.34 -9.81
C GLN A 43 -2.83 22.00 -9.90
N THR A 44 -2.81 21.19 -8.84
CA THR A 44 -3.59 19.94 -8.79
C THR A 44 -5.08 20.24 -8.90
N ALA A 45 -5.60 21.27 -8.24
CA ALA A 45 -6.99 21.67 -8.33
C ALA A 45 -7.42 22.04 -9.76
N GLU A 46 -6.55 22.71 -10.53
CA GLU A 46 -6.84 23.04 -11.93
C GLU A 46 -6.78 21.80 -12.84
N ILE A 47 -5.80 20.92 -12.61
CA ILE A 47 -5.49 19.79 -13.49
C ILE A 47 -6.44 18.62 -13.25
N TYR A 48 -6.87 18.38 -12.01
CA TYR A 48 -7.60 17.17 -11.64
C TYR A 48 -8.92 16.99 -12.43
N PRO A 49 -9.78 18.01 -12.60
CA PRO A 49 -10.96 17.88 -13.47
C PRO A 49 -10.61 17.49 -14.92
N ARG A 50 -9.62 18.16 -15.52
CA ARG A 50 -9.18 17.90 -16.90
C ARG A 50 -8.60 16.48 -17.05
N TYR A 51 -7.86 16.02 -16.04
CA TYR A 51 -7.33 14.68 -15.98
C TYR A 51 -8.46 13.63 -15.98
N GLN A 52 -9.48 13.82 -15.13
CA GLN A 52 -10.60 12.88 -15.06
C GLN A 52 -11.42 12.88 -16.35
N ASP A 53 -11.63 14.05 -16.97
CA ASP A 53 -12.34 14.14 -18.26
C ASP A 53 -11.59 13.44 -19.39
N MET A 54 -10.25 13.51 -19.39
CA MET A 54 -9.42 12.78 -20.34
C MET A 54 -9.53 11.27 -20.16
N LEU A 55 -9.52 10.77 -18.91
CA LEU A 55 -9.73 9.35 -18.63
C LEU A 55 -11.10 8.87 -19.15
N ARG A 56 -12.16 9.64 -18.87
CA ARG A 56 -13.52 9.34 -19.35
C ARG A 56 -13.61 9.34 -20.88
N ALA A 57 -13.02 10.33 -21.54
CA ALA A 57 -12.98 10.40 -23.01
C ALA A 57 -12.27 9.19 -23.63
N CYS A 58 -11.27 8.64 -22.92
CA CYS A 58 -10.57 7.42 -23.32
C CYS A 58 -11.27 6.12 -22.89
N ALA A 59 -12.43 6.18 -22.22
CA ALA A 59 -13.08 5.06 -21.55
C ALA A 59 -12.09 4.25 -20.66
N ALA A 60 -11.23 4.99 -19.93
CA ALA A 60 -10.17 4.45 -19.11
C ALA A 60 -10.43 4.73 -17.63
N PHE A 61 -9.86 3.87 -16.80
CA PHE A 61 -9.79 4.02 -15.35
C PHE A 61 -8.32 3.90 -14.93
N ASP A 62 -7.90 4.72 -13.97
CA ASP A 62 -6.69 4.44 -13.22
C ASP A 62 -6.98 3.49 -12.05
N PHE A 63 -5.97 3.16 -11.24
CA PHE A 63 -6.12 2.20 -10.15
C PHE A 63 -7.10 2.67 -9.06
N ASP A 64 -7.10 3.96 -8.75
CA ASP A 64 -7.95 4.49 -7.68
C ASP A 64 -9.41 4.55 -8.14
N ASP A 65 -9.65 4.82 -9.43
CA ASP A 65 -10.98 4.77 -10.04
C ASP A 65 -11.64 3.40 -9.94
N LEU A 66 -10.85 2.31 -9.91
CA LEU A 66 -11.39 0.94 -9.73
C LEU A 66 -12.07 0.74 -8.37
N ILE A 67 -11.86 1.64 -7.42
CA ILE A 67 -12.58 1.67 -6.13
C ILE A 67 -13.58 2.83 -6.11
N VAL A 68 -13.16 4.02 -6.53
CA VAL A 68 -14.00 5.23 -6.45
C VAL A 68 -15.25 5.13 -7.32
N GLU A 69 -15.13 4.66 -8.56
CA GLU A 69 -16.25 4.64 -9.51
C GLU A 69 -17.33 3.60 -9.14
N PRO A 70 -17.00 2.38 -8.67
CA PRO A 70 -18.00 1.48 -8.09
C PRO A 70 -18.76 2.09 -6.91
N VAL A 71 -18.06 2.79 -6.01
CA VAL A 71 -18.72 3.45 -4.86
C VAL A 71 -19.66 4.56 -5.35
N ARG A 72 -19.21 5.42 -6.28
CA ARG A 72 -20.08 6.44 -6.90
C ARG A 72 -21.29 5.84 -7.58
N LEU A 73 -21.14 4.67 -8.22
CA LEU A 73 -22.26 3.95 -8.82
C LEU A 73 -23.25 3.47 -7.75
N PHE A 74 -22.78 2.92 -6.63
CA PHE A 74 -23.64 2.49 -5.53
C PHE A 74 -24.35 3.65 -4.84
N GLU A 75 -23.70 4.81 -4.71
CA GLU A 75 -24.29 6.04 -4.15
C GLU A 75 -25.34 6.64 -5.10
N ARG A 76 -25.15 6.54 -6.43
CA ARG A 76 -26.09 7.04 -7.44
C ARG A 76 -27.26 6.09 -7.71
N ASP A 77 -27.02 4.78 -7.66
CA ASP A 77 -28.00 3.74 -7.98
C ASP A 77 -28.08 2.71 -6.84
N ALA A 78 -29.08 2.92 -5.98
CA ALA A 78 -29.32 2.07 -4.82
C ALA A 78 -29.75 0.65 -5.20
N GLU A 79 -30.29 0.40 -6.40
CA GLU A 79 -30.63 -0.95 -6.84
C GLU A 79 -29.36 -1.75 -7.13
N VAL A 80 -28.39 -1.13 -7.82
CA VAL A 80 -27.08 -1.75 -8.04
C VAL A 80 -26.38 -2.02 -6.71
N GLY A 81 -26.37 -1.05 -5.79
CA GLY A 81 -25.79 -1.23 -4.46
C GLY A 81 -26.41 -2.40 -3.69
N ARG A 82 -27.75 -2.47 -3.64
CA ARG A 82 -28.48 -3.59 -2.98
C ARG A 82 -28.16 -4.93 -3.62
N ARG A 83 -28.16 -5.01 -4.94
CA ARG A 83 -27.83 -6.25 -5.67
C ARG A 83 -26.47 -6.81 -5.26
N TRP A 84 -25.47 -5.95 -5.08
CA TRP A 84 -24.13 -6.38 -4.66
C TRP A 84 -24.06 -6.72 -3.17
N ALA A 85 -24.73 -5.96 -2.30
CA ALA A 85 -24.81 -6.30 -0.88
C ALA A 85 -25.50 -7.66 -0.64
N GLU A 86 -26.63 -7.91 -1.33
CA GLU A 86 -27.34 -9.19 -1.23
C GLU A 86 -26.52 -10.37 -1.76
N ARG A 87 -25.70 -10.13 -2.81
CA ARG A 87 -24.79 -11.15 -3.35
C ARG A 87 -23.71 -11.52 -2.33
N PHE A 88 -23.15 -10.55 -1.61
CA PHE A 88 -22.07 -10.76 -0.66
C PHE A 88 -22.59 -10.79 0.77
N ARG A 89 -23.34 -11.84 1.10
CA ARG A 89 -23.97 -12.02 2.41
C ARG A 89 -22.97 -11.99 3.58
N PHE A 90 -21.71 -12.38 3.38
CA PHE A 90 -20.65 -12.31 4.39
C PHE A 90 -19.41 -11.70 3.74
N VAL A 91 -18.91 -10.61 4.34
CA VAL A 91 -17.73 -9.90 3.86
C VAL A 91 -16.61 -10.05 4.88
N MET A 92 -15.42 -10.41 4.39
CA MET A 92 -14.21 -10.46 5.19
C MET A 92 -13.16 -9.55 4.58
N VAL A 93 -12.54 -8.70 5.40
CA VAL A 93 -11.47 -7.79 4.97
C VAL A 93 -10.25 -8.03 5.84
N ASP A 94 -9.14 -8.38 5.20
CA ASP A 94 -7.84 -8.53 5.85
C ASP A 94 -7.05 -7.22 5.76
N GLU A 95 -6.03 -7.05 6.60
CA GLU A 95 -5.18 -5.85 6.68
C GLU A 95 -5.98 -4.53 6.78
N PHE A 96 -7.03 -4.53 7.60
CA PHE A 96 -7.98 -3.42 7.66
C PHE A 96 -7.38 -2.08 8.14
N GLN A 97 -6.25 -2.13 8.86
CA GLN A 97 -5.50 -0.94 9.26
C GLN A 97 -4.97 -0.13 8.06
N ASP A 98 -4.77 -0.78 6.91
CA ASP A 98 -4.21 -0.15 5.71
C ASP A 98 -5.28 0.37 4.75
N THR A 99 -6.55 0.38 5.18
CA THR A 99 -7.67 0.86 4.38
C THR A 99 -7.73 2.39 4.32
N ASN A 100 -8.12 2.93 3.16
CA ASN A 100 -8.41 4.35 2.98
C ASN A 100 -9.92 4.65 3.00
N ALA A 101 -10.29 5.93 2.92
CA ALA A 101 -11.69 6.36 2.99
C ALA A 101 -12.56 5.79 1.86
N ALA A 102 -12.03 5.72 0.63
CA ALA A 102 -12.75 5.13 -0.50
C ALA A 102 -13.03 3.64 -0.29
N GLN A 103 -12.05 2.88 0.21
CA GLN A 103 -12.20 1.46 0.54
C GLN A 103 -13.19 1.24 1.68
N LEU A 104 -13.14 2.07 2.73
CA LEU A 104 -14.11 1.99 3.83
C LEU A 104 -15.55 2.23 3.33
N ARG A 105 -15.76 3.22 2.44
CA ARG A 105 -17.07 3.45 1.82
C ARG A 105 -17.54 2.26 1.00
N LEU A 106 -16.65 1.66 0.21
CA LEU A 106 -16.96 0.44 -0.54
C LEU A 106 -17.45 -0.67 0.40
N VAL A 107 -16.69 -0.96 1.46
CA VAL A 107 -17.06 -1.99 2.45
C VAL A 107 -18.43 -1.70 3.06
N ARG A 108 -18.72 -0.44 3.43
CA ARG A 108 -20.02 -0.04 3.97
C ARG A 108 -21.17 -0.33 3.01
N HIS A 109 -21.02 -0.04 1.73
CA HIS A 109 -22.04 -0.37 0.74
C HIS A 109 -22.25 -1.88 0.61
N LEU A 110 -21.17 -2.66 0.57
CA LEU A 110 -21.24 -4.11 0.42
C LEU A 110 -21.90 -4.83 1.60
N VAL A 111 -21.95 -4.21 2.78
CA VAL A 111 -22.57 -4.82 3.97
C VAL A 111 -23.88 -4.15 4.37
N THR A 112 -24.38 -3.22 3.56
CA THR A 112 -25.63 -2.50 3.82
C THR A 112 -26.81 -3.48 3.90
N GLY A 113 -27.60 -3.39 4.96
CA GLY A 113 -28.80 -4.19 5.18
C GLY A 113 -28.61 -5.47 5.99
N HIS A 114 -27.40 -6.01 6.10
CA HIS A 114 -27.11 -7.22 6.89
C HIS A 114 -25.96 -7.08 7.88
N HIS A 115 -25.00 -6.18 7.64
CA HIS A 115 -23.88 -5.88 8.55
C HIS A 115 -22.98 -7.09 8.89
N ASN A 116 -23.00 -8.14 8.07
CA ASN A 116 -22.15 -9.32 8.26
C ASN A 116 -20.73 -9.02 7.76
N LEU A 117 -19.97 -8.33 8.58
CA LEU A 117 -18.60 -7.93 8.32
C LEU A 117 -17.66 -8.54 9.36
N VAL A 118 -16.59 -9.17 8.88
CA VAL A 118 -15.43 -9.53 9.69
C VAL A 118 -14.24 -8.75 9.15
N VAL A 119 -13.57 -8.00 10.01
CA VAL A 119 -12.30 -7.37 9.66
C VAL A 119 -11.18 -7.95 10.51
N VAL A 120 -10.02 -8.12 9.89
CA VAL A 120 -8.79 -8.52 10.56
C VAL A 120 -7.78 -7.42 10.29
N GLY A 121 -7.00 -7.06 11.30
CA GLY A 121 -5.95 -6.08 11.16
C GLY A 121 -5.22 -5.82 12.46
N ASP A 122 -4.10 -5.13 12.32
CA ASP A 122 -3.18 -4.78 13.40
C ASP A 122 -2.81 -3.29 13.28
N ASP A 123 -3.31 -2.49 14.21
CA ASP A 123 -3.06 -1.06 14.29
C ASP A 123 -1.58 -0.69 14.45
N ASP A 124 -0.76 -1.55 15.06
CA ASP A 124 0.68 -1.36 15.20
C ASP A 124 1.45 -1.66 13.89
N GLN A 125 0.78 -2.22 12.87
CA GLN A 125 1.38 -2.59 11.58
C GLN A 125 0.99 -1.67 10.41
N SER A 126 0.25 -0.58 10.66
CA SER A 126 -0.12 0.39 9.62
C SER A 126 1.11 1.18 9.14
N ILE A 127 1.65 0.81 7.97
CA ILE A 127 2.83 1.44 7.35
C ILE A 127 2.54 2.12 6.01
N TYR A 128 1.28 2.14 5.55
CA TYR A 128 0.87 2.68 4.26
C TYR A 128 0.19 4.06 4.32
N SER A 129 0.35 4.82 5.41
CA SER A 129 -0.27 6.16 5.56
C SER A 129 0.11 7.13 4.44
N TRP A 130 1.33 7.03 3.89
CA TRP A 130 1.79 7.81 2.73
C TRP A 130 1.03 7.50 1.42
N ARG A 131 0.27 6.40 1.36
CA ARG A 131 -0.66 6.06 0.27
C ARG A 131 -2.12 6.45 0.59
N GLY A 132 -2.37 7.09 1.72
CA GLY A 132 -3.70 7.47 2.16
C GLY A 132 -4.42 6.43 3.04
N ALA A 133 -3.72 5.41 3.52
CA ALA A 133 -4.27 4.52 4.55
C ALA A 133 -4.57 5.31 5.83
N ASP A 134 -5.72 5.03 6.44
CA ASP A 134 -6.17 5.67 7.66
C ASP A 134 -6.31 4.62 8.78
N PRO A 135 -5.32 4.48 9.68
CA PRO A 135 -5.41 3.53 10.79
C PRO A 135 -6.55 3.85 11.76
N THR A 136 -7.13 5.05 11.72
CA THR A 136 -8.32 5.36 12.54
C THR A 136 -9.53 4.51 12.13
N ASN A 137 -9.56 3.95 10.91
CA ASN A 137 -10.61 3.04 10.47
C ASN A 137 -10.71 1.79 11.36
N ILE A 138 -9.57 1.17 11.69
CA ILE A 138 -9.55 0.00 12.57
C ILE A 138 -9.78 0.42 14.03
N LEU A 139 -9.17 1.53 14.46
CA LEU A 139 -9.30 2.02 15.84
C LEU A 139 -10.74 2.38 16.22
N ARG A 140 -11.49 2.91 15.25
CA ARG A 140 -12.88 3.35 15.40
C ARG A 140 -13.88 2.33 14.88
N PHE A 141 -13.48 1.09 14.62
CA PHE A 141 -14.35 0.10 13.99
C PHE A 141 -15.68 -0.09 14.74
N VAL A 142 -15.64 -0.11 16.08
CA VAL A 142 -16.84 -0.23 16.93
C VAL A 142 -17.77 0.99 16.82
N GLU A 143 -17.23 2.19 16.59
CA GLU A 143 -18.03 3.39 16.32
C GLU A 143 -18.63 3.35 14.91
N LEU A 144 -17.84 2.88 13.93
CA LEU A 144 -18.24 2.82 12.53
C LEU A 144 -19.29 1.72 12.26
N PHE A 145 -19.26 0.64 13.05
CA PHE A 145 -20.16 -0.51 12.97
C PHE A 145 -20.65 -0.91 14.39
N PRO A 146 -21.68 -0.23 14.91
CA PRO A 146 -22.22 -0.51 16.24
C PRO A 146 -22.68 -1.97 16.38
N GLY A 147 -22.36 -2.58 17.53
CA GLY A 147 -22.63 -4.00 17.80
C GLY A 147 -21.50 -4.95 17.37
N ALA A 148 -20.40 -4.43 16.85
CA ALA A 148 -19.21 -5.23 16.54
C ALA A 148 -18.66 -5.93 17.80
N ARG A 149 -18.32 -7.21 17.66
CA ARG A 149 -17.58 -7.98 18.65
C ARG A 149 -16.08 -7.87 18.36
N VAL A 150 -15.32 -7.40 19.34
CA VAL A 150 -13.86 -7.35 19.25
C VAL A 150 -13.25 -8.61 19.87
N VAL A 151 -12.36 -9.27 19.13
CA VAL A 151 -11.57 -10.42 19.61
C VAL A 151 -10.09 -10.07 19.42
N LYS A 152 -9.31 -10.14 20.49
CA LYS A 152 -7.87 -9.89 20.44
C LYS A 152 -7.14 -11.23 20.35
N LEU A 153 -6.27 -11.37 19.35
CA LEU A 153 -5.40 -12.53 19.18
C LEU A 153 -3.99 -12.15 19.63
N GLU A 154 -3.67 -12.47 20.88
CA GLU A 154 -2.39 -12.04 21.50
C GLU A 154 -1.32 -13.14 21.49
N GLN A 155 -1.71 -14.39 21.19
CA GLN A 155 -0.77 -15.48 21.06
C GLN A 155 -0.10 -15.43 19.68
N ASN A 156 1.21 -15.21 19.68
CA ASN A 156 2.05 -15.27 18.51
C ASN A 156 2.60 -16.68 18.30
N TYR A 157 2.41 -17.20 17.09
CA TYR A 157 2.84 -18.54 16.68
C TYR A 157 4.10 -18.52 15.79
N ARG A 158 4.63 -17.33 15.46
CA ARG A 158 5.72 -17.14 14.49
C ARG A 158 7.10 -17.01 15.15
N SER A 159 7.17 -16.25 16.23
CA SER A 159 8.42 -15.74 16.80
C SER A 159 8.70 -16.32 18.19
N THR A 160 10.00 -16.38 18.53
CA THR A 160 10.49 -16.76 19.85
C THR A 160 10.23 -15.66 20.88
N ARG A 161 10.36 -15.98 22.17
CA ARG A 161 10.11 -15.01 23.24
C ARG A 161 11.07 -13.81 23.20
N THR A 162 12.33 -14.02 22.80
CA THR A 162 13.30 -12.92 22.69
C THR A 162 12.88 -11.88 21.65
N ILE A 163 12.46 -12.32 20.46
CA ILE A 163 12.00 -11.42 19.39
C ILE A 163 10.74 -10.67 19.82
N LEU A 164 9.78 -11.36 20.44
CA LEU A 164 8.53 -10.75 20.91
C LEU A 164 8.76 -9.75 22.05
N ALA A 165 9.68 -10.04 22.97
CA ALA A 165 10.02 -9.12 24.04
C ALA A 165 10.58 -7.80 23.48
N ALA A 166 11.47 -7.87 22.48
CA ALA A 166 12.00 -6.69 21.81
C ALA A 166 10.91 -5.92 21.05
N ALA A 167 10.06 -6.62 20.28
CA ALA A 167 8.96 -5.99 19.55
C ALA A 167 7.98 -5.26 20.48
N ASN A 168 7.57 -5.91 21.58
CA ASN A 168 6.70 -5.33 22.60
C ASN A 168 7.35 -4.11 23.28
N ALA A 169 8.65 -4.16 23.58
CA ALA A 169 9.37 -3.05 24.19
C ALA A 169 9.46 -1.83 23.27
N VAL A 170 9.71 -2.03 21.98
CA VAL A 170 9.74 -0.94 21.00
C VAL A 170 8.36 -0.30 20.84
N ILE A 171 7.32 -1.10 20.60
CA ILE A 171 5.97 -0.59 20.32
C ILE A 171 5.30 0.09 21.52
N ALA A 172 5.75 -0.19 22.75
CA ALA A 172 5.24 0.45 23.96
C ALA A 172 5.43 1.98 23.99
N HIS A 173 6.30 2.53 23.15
CA HIS A 173 6.54 3.97 23.05
C HIS A 173 5.47 4.73 22.24
N ASN A 174 4.57 4.02 21.52
CA ASN A 174 3.52 4.65 20.72
C ASN A 174 2.29 5.05 21.57
N GLN A 175 1.75 6.25 21.34
CA GLN A 175 0.72 6.86 22.20
C GLN A 175 -0.74 6.58 21.76
N HIS A 176 -0.99 6.06 20.55
CA HIS A 176 -2.34 5.88 20.00
C HIS A 176 -2.49 4.47 19.42
N ARG A 177 -2.81 3.49 20.27
CA ARG A 177 -2.96 2.07 19.91
C ARG A 177 -4.03 1.37 20.72
N HIS A 178 -4.57 0.28 20.20
CA HIS A 178 -5.29 -0.70 20.99
C HIS A 178 -4.29 -1.43 21.89
N GLY A 179 -4.39 -1.21 23.20
CA GLY A 179 -3.54 -1.92 24.16
C GLY A 179 -3.64 -3.45 23.97
N LYS A 180 -2.56 -4.06 23.53
CA LYS A 180 -2.37 -5.51 23.39
C LYS A 180 -0.92 -5.86 23.72
N GLN A 181 -0.73 -7.04 24.29
CA GLN A 181 0.59 -7.56 24.58
C GLN A 181 0.74 -8.94 23.96
N LEU A 182 1.65 -9.06 22.99
CA LEU A 182 1.85 -10.33 22.31
C LEU A 182 2.70 -11.27 23.18
N TRP A 183 2.34 -12.54 23.22
CA TRP A 183 3.09 -13.59 23.93
C TRP A 183 3.27 -14.84 23.07
N SER A 184 4.25 -15.70 23.37
CA SER A 184 4.53 -16.90 22.57
C SER A 184 4.82 -18.13 23.43
N GLN A 185 4.36 -19.29 22.95
CA GLN A 185 4.64 -20.61 23.55
C GLN A 185 5.98 -21.20 23.10
N HIS A 186 6.61 -20.62 22.07
CA HIS A 186 7.94 -21.04 21.63
C HIS A 186 8.97 -20.84 22.75
N ASP A 187 10.13 -21.43 22.56
CA ASP A 187 11.26 -21.27 23.46
C ASP A 187 11.77 -19.81 23.49
N GLN A 188 12.80 -19.59 24.32
CA GLN A 188 13.40 -18.26 24.45
C GLN A 188 13.97 -17.77 23.11
N GLY A 189 14.47 -18.68 22.27
CA GLY A 189 15.22 -18.36 21.06
C GLY A 189 16.61 -17.78 21.34
N GLU A 190 17.34 -17.54 20.26
CA GLU A 190 18.67 -16.92 20.29
C GLU A 190 18.58 -15.41 20.65
N PRO A 191 19.63 -14.85 21.29
CA PRO A 191 19.73 -13.41 21.53
C PRO A 191 19.72 -12.60 20.23
N ILE A 192 19.11 -11.41 20.25
CA ILE A 192 19.19 -10.47 19.14
C ILE A 192 20.63 -9.93 19.05
N VAL A 193 21.26 -10.12 17.89
CA VAL A 193 22.60 -9.60 17.61
C VAL A 193 22.49 -8.19 17.06
N HIS A 194 23.22 -7.26 17.66
CA HIS A 194 23.38 -5.89 17.18
C HIS A 194 24.84 -5.66 16.77
N ALA A 195 25.05 -5.28 15.51
CA ALA A 195 26.36 -4.99 14.95
C ALA A 195 26.40 -3.55 14.46
N VAL A 196 27.51 -2.86 14.73
CA VAL A 196 27.75 -1.49 14.26
C VAL A 196 28.94 -1.53 13.31
N ALA A 197 28.73 -1.04 12.09
CA ALA A 197 29.75 -0.93 11.06
C ALA A 197 30.20 0.53 10.90
N ALA A 198 31.43 0.74 10.42
CA ALA A 198 31.95 2.09 10.18
C ALA A 198 31.37 2.72 8.90
N THR A 199 31.04 1.89 7.90
CA THR A 199 30.47 2.33 6.62
C THR A 199 29.34 1.39 6.16
N SER A 200 28.58 1.81 5.15
CA SER A 200 27.57 0.98 4.48
C SER A 200 28.16 -0.25 3.81
N GLU A 201 29.38 -0.14 3.28
CA GLU A 201 30.10 -1.26 2.66
C GLU A 201 30.53 -2.28 3.72
N ASP A 202 31.00 -1.81 4.88
CA ASP A 202 31.37 -2.67 6.00
C ASP A 202 30.14 -3.40 6.58
N GLU A 203 28.98 -2.72 6.65
CA GLU A 203 27.70 -3.33 7.02
C GLU A 203 27.32 -4.43 6.02
N ALA A 204 27.32 -4.11 4.72
CA ALA A 204 26.95 -5.06 3.68
C ALA A 204 27.85 -6.30 3.66
N ARG A 205 29.17 -6.11 3.85
CA ARG A 205 30.13 -7.21 3.97
C ARG A 205 29.91 -8.05 5.23
N TRP A 206 29.56 -7.42 6.35
CA TRP A 206 29.20 -8.15 7.56
C TRP A 206 27.94 -8.99 7.35
N VAL A 207 26.90 -8.42 6.73
CA VAL A 207 25.66 -9.13 6.39
C VAL A 207 25.95 -10.33 5.47
N ALA A 208 26.70 -10.14 4.38
CA ALA A 208 27.03 -11.23 3.46
C ALA A 208 27.79 -12.39 4.15
N ARG A 209 28.73 -12.06 5.04
CA ARG A 209 29.45 -13.06 5.85
C ARG A 209 28.51 -13.80 6.81
N GLU A 210 27.59 -13.09 7.45
CA GLU A 210 26.65 -13.70 8.39
C GLU A 210 25.66 -14.63 7.68
N ILE A 211 25.20 -14.25 6.49
CA ILE A 211 24.34 -15.09 5.65
C ILE A 211 25.07 -16.38 5.24
N ALA A 212 26.33 -16.28 4.83
CA ALA A 212 27.15 -17.44 4.51
C ALA A 212 27.40 -18.34 5.73
N ARG A 213 27.63 -17.74 6.91
CA ARG A 213 27.76 -18.46 8.18
C ARG A 213 26.49 -19.25 8.53
N LEU A 214 25.33 -18.60 8.47
CA LEU A 214 24.02 -19.23 8.73
C LEU A 214 23.72 -20.36 7.75
N HIS A 215 24.11 -20.21 6.48
CA HIS A 215 23.99 -21.29 5.50
C HIS A 215 24.90 -22.47 5.82
N GLY A 216 26.13 -22.21 6.28
CA GLY A 216 27.04 -23.22 6.82
C GLY A 216 26.44 -23.99 8.01
N ASP A 217 25.64 -23.32 8.84
CA ASP A 217 24.85 -23.90 9.93
C ASP A 217 23.54 -24.57 9.44
N CYS A 218 23.51 -25.00 8.18
CA CYS A 218 22.40 -25.72 7.53
C CYS A 218 21.09 -24.93 7.35
N ARG A 219 21.11 -23.58 7.39
CA ARG A 219 19.95 -22.78 6.96
C ARG A 219 19.86 -22.71 5.44
N ARG A 220 18.66 -22.71 4.88
CA ARG A 220 18.50 -22.50 3.43
C ARG A 220 18.61 -21.01 3.14
N TRP A 221 19.09 -20.65 1.95
CA TRP A 221 19.09 -19.26 1.49
C TRP A 221 17.71 -18.61 1.56
N SER A 222 16.65 -19.40 1.31
CA SER A 222 15.25 -18.97 1.39
C SER A 222 14.75 -18.66 2.80
N ASP A 223 15.45 -19.10 3.84
CA ASP A 223 15.06 -18.88 5.24
C ASP A 223 15.58 -17.54 5.77
N ILE A 224 16.37 -16.83 4.95
CA ILE A 224 17.07 -15.60 5.33
C ILE A 224 16.48 -14.44 4.53
N ALA A 225 16.09 -13.38 5.24
CA ALA A 225 15.61 -12.14 4.66
C ALA A 225 16.44 -10.96 5.15
N VAL A 226 16.80 -10.06 4.23
CA VAL A 226 17.44 -8.78 4.55
C VAL A 226 16.43 -7.67 4.32
N LEU A 227 16.09 -6.94 5.38
CA LEU A 227 15.13 -5.84 5.34
C LEU A 227 15.86 -4.51 5.50
N TYR A 228 15.54 -3.55 4.64
CA TYR A 228 16.12 -2.22 4.64
C TYR A 228 15.05 -1.15 4.43
N ARG A 229 15.34 0.09 4.85
CA ARG A 229 14.36 1.18 4.87
C ARG A 229 14.15 1.80 3.48
N SER A 230 15.20 1.86 2.68
CA SER A 230 15.22 2.52 1.36
C SER A 230 15.95 1.68 0.33
N ASN A 231 15.46 1.70 -0.92
CA ASN A 231 16.11 1.03 -2.05
C ASN A 231 17.51 1.58 -2.35
N LEU A 232 17.89 2.74 -1.81
CA LEU A 232 19.28 3.23 -1.89
C LEU A 232 20.27 2.30 -1.17
N GLN A 233 19.83 1.57 -0.14
CA GLN A 233 20.67 0.62 0.61
C GLN A 233 20.90 -0.70 -0.15
N ALA A 234 20.04 -1.01 -1.13
CA ALA A 234 20.09 -2.28 -1.86
C ALA A 234 21.42 -2.48 -2.60
N LYS A 235 21.96 -1.42 -3.21
CA LYS A 235 23.14 -1.55 -4.08
C LYS A 235 24.36 -2.12 -3.37
N ALA A 236 24.71 -1.60 -2.19
CA ALA A 236 25.87 -2.07 -1.43
C ALA A 236 25.70 -3.54 -1.01
N LEU A 237 24.50 -3.93 -0.60
CA LEU A 237 24.16 -5.31 -0.27
C LEU A 237 24.27 -6.23 -1.50
N GLU A 238 23.72 -5.83 -2.64
CA GLU A 238 23.77 -6.62 -3.87
C GLU A 238 25.21 -6.86 -4.36
N ASP A 239 26.06 -5.83 -4.30
CA ASP A 239 27.44 -5.94 -4.75
C ASP A 239 28.26 -6.90 -3.86
N GLU A 240 28.12 -6.81 -2.53
CA GLU A 240 28.81 -7.73 -1.60
C GLU A 240 28.22 -9.16 -1.64
N LEU A 241 26.90 -9.34 -1.78
CA LEU A 241 26.29 -10.67 -1.96
C LEU A 241 26.77 -11.33 -3.26
N ARG A 242 26.87 -10.56 -4.35
CA ARG A 242 27.41 -11.04 -5.62
C ARG A 242 28.88 -11.45 -5.48
N GLN A 243 29.69 -10.63 -4.80
CA GLN A 243 31.10 -10.92 -4.55
C GLN A 243 31.28 -12.19 -3.70
N ALA A 244 30.40 -12.40 -2.72
CA ALA A 244 30.37 -13.59 -1.88
C ALA A 244 29.71 -14.82 -2.54
N SER A 245 29.24 -14.71 -3.79
CA SER A 245 28.49 -15.75 -4.51
C SER A 245 27.25 -16.26 -3.76
N VAL A 246 26.60 -15.37 -2.99
CA VAL A 246 25.36 -15.67 -2.27
C VAL A 246 24.17 -15.43 -3.21
N PRO A 247 23.32 -16.44 -3.48
CA PRO A 247 22.14 -16.26 -4.32
C PRO A 247 21.10 -15.40 -3.59
N TYR A 248 20.53 -14.43 -4.31
CA TYR A 248 19.54 -13.50 -3.76
C TYR A 248 18.40 -13.21 -4.74
N VAL A 249 17.26 -12.77 -4.19
CA VAL A 249 16.10 -12.29 -4.95
C VAL A 249 15.69 -10.93 -4.40
N MET A 250 15.57 -9.95 -5.30
CA MET A 250 15.13 -8.61 -4.94
C MET A 250 13.62 -8.48 -5.10
N TYR A 251 12.95 -8.08 -4.04
CA TYR A 251 11.53 -7.71 -4.07
C TYR A 251 11.41 -6.20 -4.25
N GLY A 252 10.61 -5.76 -5.22
CA GLY A 252 10.39 -4.33 -5.51
C GLY A 252 11.38 -3.69 -6.51
N GLY A 253 12.14 -4.49 -7.27
CA GLY A 253 12.90 -4.03 -8.44
C GLY A 253 12.00 -3.65 -9.62
N GLN A 254 12.59 -3.43 -10.81
CA GLN A 254 11.84 -3.08 -12.01
C GLN A 254 10.74 -4.12 -12.30
N GLN A 255 9.48 -3.68 -12.26
CA GLN A 255 8.36 -4.59 -12.46
C GLN A 255 8.33 -5.06 -13.91
N PHE A 256 7.85 -6.29 -14.15
CA PHE A 256 7.77 -6.86 -15.50
C PHE A 256 7.01 -5.94 -16.48
N PHE A 257 5.90 -5.35 -16.05
CA PHE A 257 5.07 -4.43 -16.84
C PHE A 257 5.71 -3.05 -17.05
N GLU A 258 6.80 -2.73 -16.35
CA GLU A 258 7.51 -1.48 -16.53
C GLU A 258 8.52 -1.52 -17.68
N ARG A 259 8.88 -2.74 -18.14
CA ARG A 259 9.80 -2.95 -19.25
C ARG A 259 9.24 -2.39 -20.55
N LYS A 260 10.09 -1.74 -21.34
CA LYS A 260 9.67 -0.98 -22.53
C LYS A 260 8.98 -1.88 -23.55
N GLU A 261 9.57 -3.03 -23.82
CA GLU A 261 9.05 -4.04 -24.73
C GLU A 261 7.67 -4.56 -24.31
N VAL A 262 7.44 -4.74 -23.00
CA VAL A 262 6.15 -5.18 -22.46
C VAL A 262 5.11 -4.07 -22.59
N LYS A 263 5.48 -2.81 -22.31
CA LYS A 263 4.59 -1.65 -22.49
C LYS A 263 4.16 -1.48 -23.94
N ASP A 264 5.09 -1.63 -24.88
CA ASP A 264 4.82 -1.45 -26.31
C ASP A 264 3.82 -2.50 -26.82
N VAL A 265 3.99 -3.78 -26.44
CA VAL A 265 3.05 -4.86 -26.79
C VAL A 265 1.67 -4.61 -26.16
N ILE A 266 1.61 -4.24 -24.87
CA ILE A 266 0.34 -3.95 -24.19
C ILE A 266 -0.36 -2.76 -24.82
N ALA A 267 0.36 -1.70 -25.18
CA ALA A 267 -0.21 -0.54 -25.86
C ALA A 267 -0.83 -0.93 -27.21
N TYR A 268 -0.18 -1.81 -27.97
CA TYR A 268 -0.70 -2.33 -29.23
C TYR A 268 -1.96 -3.19 -29.04
N LEU A 269 -2.01 -4.03 -28.00
CA LEU A 269 -3.20 -4.83 -27.70
C LEU A 269 -4.38 -3.96 -27.23
N ARG A 270 -4.11 -2.98 -26.36
CA ARG A 270 -5.12 -2.03 -25.86
C ARG A 270 -5.73 -1.19 -26.97
N SER A 271 -4.92 -0.70 -27.91
CA SER A 271 -5.45 0.09 -29.03
C SER A 271 -6.44 -0.70 -29.87
N ARG A 272 -6.22 -2.02 -30.07
CA ARG A 272 -7.14 -2.89 -30.81
C ARG A 272 -8.41 -3.22 -30.02
N SER A 273 -8.32 -3.50 -28.72
CA SER A 273 -9.50 -3.78 -27.88
C SER A 273 -10.39 -2.55 -27.67
N THR A 274 -9.79 -1.36 -27.55
CA THR A 274 -10.51 -0.10 -27.29
C THR A 274 -10.97 0.60 -28.58
N SER A 275 -10.49 0.15 -29.76
CA SER A 275 -10.82 0.71 -31.08
C SER A 275 -12.30 0.71 -31.46
N ARG A 276 -13.20 0.02 -30.73
CA ARG A 276 -14.65 0.16 -30.95
C ARG A 276 -15.20 1.50 -30.43
N THR A 277 -14.41 2.32 -29.74
CA THR A 277 -14.90 3.56 -29.09
C THR A 277 -14.07 4.81 -29.37
N SER A 278 -12.93 4.73 -30.08
CA SER A 278 -11.96 5.84 -30.15
C SER A 278 -11.62 6.30 -31.58
N SER A 279 -12.56 6.94 -32.28
CA SER A 279 -12.26 7.76 -33.46
C SER A 279 -11.90 9.22 -33.12
N ARG A 280 -11.69 9.56 -31.84
CA ARG A 280 -11.43 10.95 -31.39
C ARG A 280 -10.13 11.21 -30.62
N CYS A 281 -9.36 10.19 -30.24
CA CYS A 281 -8.14 10.40 -29.44
C CYS A 281 -6.84 10.45 -30.27
N ALA A 282 -6.91 10.53 -31.59
CA ALA A 282 -5.76 10.73 -32.46
C ALA A 282 -5.80 12.15 -33.08
N ALA A 283 -5.62 13.18 -32.24
CA ALA A 283 -5.23 14.54 -32.63
C ALA A 283 -4.62 15.25 -31.42
#